data_AF-A0A7S4V146-F1
#
_entry.id   AF-A0A7S4V146-F1
#
_cell.length_a   1.000
_cell.length_b   1.000
_cell.length_c   1.000
_cell.angle_alpha   90.00
_cell.angle_beta   90.00
_cell.angle_gamma   90.00
#
_symmetry.space_group_name_H-M   'P 1'
#
loop_
_entity.id
_entity.type
_entity.pdbx_description
1 polymer ?
#
loop_
_entity_poly.entity_id
_entity_poly.type
_entity_poly.pdbx_seq_one_letter_code
_entity_poly.pdbx_strand_id
1 'polypeptide(L)'
;IISVSPQLNSSFLNHSRELRSCQRNLPEMGIVWVVLCLFFFLIFLYLSLCLTLWKGKNYLSGCDAVMMKQDSYLCSYVNAMCFMKGSMTGEELTKVIVEGMLCHERMRERIVARQWLPMYWEKVDLKLEDHIFIHAQPTTELELMDVMSREQLEEMDLSKPLWKIRYFQHLEGGRSALYFR
;
A
#
# COMPACT_ATOMS: atom_id res chain seq x y z
N ILE A 1 82.27 -16.87 39.25
CA ILE A 1 81.66 -15.56 38.89
C ILE A 1 81.36 -15.61 37.40
N ILE A 2 80.11 -15.89 37.03
CA ILE A 2 79.72 -16.02 35.61
C ILE A 2 79.37 -14.61 35.11
N SER A 3 80.19 -14.12 34.17
CA SER A 3 79.98 -12.85 33.47
C SER A 3 78.83 -13.02 32.48
N VAL A 4 77.67 -12.42 32.78
CA VAL A 4 76.52 -12.36 31.87
C VAL A 4 76.73 -11.16 30.95
N SER A 5 76.77 -11.42 29.64
CA SER A 5 77.00 -10.42 28.60
C SER A 5 75.91 -9.33 28.59
N PRO A 6 76.28 -8.02 28.59
CA PRO A 6 75.33 -6.90 28.65
C PRO A 6 74.45 -6.74 27.39
N GLN A 7 74.73 -7.46 26.30
CA GLN A 7 73.94 -7.38 25.06
C GLN A 7 72.58 -8.11 25.13
N LEU A 8 72.41 -9.08 26.04
CA LEU A 8 71.13 -9.79 26.21
C LEU A 8 70.05 -8.93 26.89
N ASN A 9 70.44 -7.91 27.66
CA ASN A 9 69.50 -7.07 28.40
C ASN A 9 68.79 -6.02 27.54
N SER A 10 69.45 -5.48 26.50
CA SER A 10 68.85 -4.45 25.63
C SER A 10 67.79 -5.03 24.68
N SER A 11 68.03 -6.22 24.16
CA SER A 11 67.08 -6.99 23.33
C SER A 11 65.79 -7.31 24.10
N PHE A 12 65.92 -7.80 25.34
CA PHE A 12 64.77 -8.16 26.17
C PHE A 12 63.95 -6.92 26.59
N LEU A 13 64.62 -5.81 26.88
CA LEU A 13 63.95 -4.54 27.21
C LEU A 13 63.21 -3.94 26.01
N ASN A 14 63.78 -4.00 24.80
CA ASN A 14 63.10 -3.56 23.58
C ASN A 14 61.88 -4.42 23.26
N HIS A 15 61.99 -5.74 23.39
CA HIS A 15 60.86 -6.64 23.16
C HIS A 15 59.74 -6.45 24.20
N SER A 16 60.09 -6.19 25.47
CA SER A 16 59.13 -5.86 26.52
C SER A 16 58.45 -4.49 26.36
N ARG A 17 59.08 -3.55 25.64
CA ARG A 17 58.49 -2.25 25.28
C ARG A 17 57.54 -2.37 24.09
N GLU A 18 57.90 -3.18 23.08
CA GLU A 18 57.02 -3.49 21.95
C GLU A 18 55.75 -4.22 22.39
N LEU A 19 55.87 -5.20 23.29
CA LEU A 19 54.72 -5.90 23.86
C LEU A 19 53.80 -4.97 24.66
N ARG A 20 54.36 -4.02 25.43
CA ARG A 20 53.58 -3.00 26.16
C ARG A 20 52.98 -1.92 25.27
N SER A 21 53.57 -1.68 24.09
CA SER A 21 53.01 -0.81 23.04
C SER A 21 51.80 -1.48 22.37
N CYS A 22 51.92 -2.76 21.99
CA CYS A 22 50.80 -3.55 21.47
C CYS A 22 49.64 -3.67 22.48
N GLN A 23 49.93 -3.85 23.78
CA GLN A 23 48.91 -3.98 24.82
C GLN A 23 48.10 -2.69 25.06
N ARG A 24 48.67 -1.51 24.75
CA ARG A 24 47.96 -0.22 24.91
C ARG A 24 46.92 0.04 23.81
N ASN A 25 47.08 -0.56 22.64
CA ASN A 25 46.17 -0.37 21.49
C ASN A 25 45.06 -1.44 21.41
N LEU A 26 45.15 -2.51 22.20
CA LEU A 26 44.12 -3.56 22.28
C LEU A 26 42.71 -3.07 22.68
N PRO A 27 42.52 -2.19 23.69
CA PRO A 27 41.18 -1.76 24.08
C PRO A 27 40.52 -0.84 23.04
N GLU A 28 41.30 -0.04 22.31
CA GLU A 28 40.77 0.84 21.25
C GLU A 28 40.24 0.02 20.06
N MET A 29 40.94 -1.06 19.69
CA MET A 29 40.47 -2.00 18.67
C MET A 29 39.14 -2.67 19.09
N GLY A 30 39.00 -3.05 20.37
CA GLY A 30 37.77 -3.64 20.90
C GLY A 30 36.54 -2.73 20.78
N ILE A 31 36.71 -1.44 21.06
CA ILE A 31 35.62 -0.45 20.92
C ILE A 31 35.21 -0.30 19.45
N VAL A 32 36.17 -0.23 18.53
CA VAL A 32 35.88 -0.13 17.08
C VAL A 32 35.07 -1.34 16.60
N TRP A 33 35.43 -2.56 17.03
CA TRP A 33 34.67 -3.76 16.70
C TRP A 33 33.26 -3.75 17.28
N VAL A 34 33.08 -3.33 18.54
CA VAL A 34 31.74 -3.22 19.15
C VAL A 34 30.88 -2.20 18.42
N VAL A 35 31.42 -1.04 18.05
CA VAL A 35 30.69 0.00 17.30
C VAL A 35 30.31 -0.52 15.91
N LEU A 36 31.21 -1.20 15.21
CA LEU A 36 30.91 -1.82 13.92
C LEU A 36 29.82 -2.89 14.04
N CYS A 37 29.91 -3.76 15.05
CA CYS A 37 28.90 -4.79 15.29
C CYS A 37 27.51 -4.18 15.56
N LEU A 38 27.44 -3.12 16.38
CA LEU A 38 26.19 -2.40 16.63
C LEU A 38 25.64 -1.75 15.35
N PHE A 39 26.51 -1.16 14.53
CA PHE A 39 26.12 -0.55 13.27
C PHE A 39 25.52 -1.59 12.29
N PHE A 40 26.19 -2.72 12.09
CA PHE A 40 25.67 -3.80 11.23
C PHE A 40 24.39 -4.43 11.78
N PHE A 41 24.28 -4.56 13.11
CA PHE A 41 23.07 -5.05 13.76
C PHE A 41 21.87 -4.11 13.52
N LEU A 42 22.06 -2.80 13.63
CA LEU A 42 21.03 -1.81 13.32
C LEU A 42 20.62 -1.84 11.84
N ILE A 43 21.57 -2.00 10.92
CA ILE A 43 21.26 -2.18 9.49
C ILE A 43 20.44 -3.45 9.27
N PHE A 44 20.82 -4.56 9.90
CA PHE A 44 20.09 -5.81 9.76
C PHE A 44 18.66 -5.70 10.30
N LEU A 45 18.47 -5.09 11.47
CA LEU A 45 17.14 -4.82 12.02
C LEU A 45 16.32 -3.93 11.09
N TYR A 46 16.92 -2.88 10.54
CA TYR A 46 16.27 -2.00 9.57
C TYR A 46 15.83 -2.76 8.31
N LEU A 47 16.73 -3.55 7.70
CA LEU A 47 16.42 -4.36 6.52
C LEU A 47 15.35 -5.42 6.82
N SER A 48 15.40 -6.06 7.99
CA SER A 48 14.40 -7.03 8.43
C SER A 48 13.03 -6.38 8.59
N LEU A 49 12.97 -5.18 9.19
CA LEU A 49 11.74 -4.41 9.30
C LEU A 49 11.21 -4.01 7.92
N CYS A 50 12.06 -3.51 7.02
CA CYS A 50 11.68 -3.18 5.64
C CYS A 50 11.13 -4.40 4.90
N LEU A 51 11.80 -5.55 4.98
CA LEU A 51 11.35 -6.80 4.37
C LEU A 51 10.01 -7.26 4.96
N THR A 52 9.80 -7.12 6.27
CA THR A 52 8.55 -7.48 6.93
C THR A 52 7.40 -6.56 6.49
N LEU A 53 7.66 -5.26 6.37
CA LEU A 53 6.68 -4.30 5.85
C LEU A 53 6.36 -4.52 4.37
N TRP A 54 7.33 -5.03 3.60
CA TRP A 54 7.14 -5.33 2.18
C TRP A 54 6.47 -6.69 1.92
N LYS A 55 6.73 -7.68 2.76
CA LYS A 55 6.25 -9.05 2.57
C LYS A 55 4.75 -9.11 2.85
N GLY A 56 3.97 -9.40 1.82
CA GLY A 56 2.52 -9.59 1.93
C GLY A 56 1.67 -8.37 1.56
N LYS A 57 2.28 -7.29 1.06
CA LYS A 57 1.54 -6.17 0.45
C LYS A 57 1.34 -6.42 -1.04
N ASN A 58 0.09 -6.29 -1.48
CA ASN A 58 -0.29 -6.41 -2.89
C ASN A 58 -0.06 -5.08 -3.59
N TYR A 59 1.20 -4.78 -3.94
CA TYR A 59 1.55 -3.54 -4.62
C TYR A 59 0.86 -3.38 -5.97
N LEU A 60 0.54 -2.14 -6.33
CA LEU A 60 0.04 -1.80 -7.65
C LEU A 60 1.11 -2.08 -8.71
N SER A 61 0.68 -2.43 -9.92
CA SER A 61 1.61 -2.50 -11.04
C SER A 61 2.18 -1.10 -11.33
N GLY A 62 3.33 -1.04 -12.00
CA GLY A 62 3.95 0.24 -12.37
C GLY A 62 3.00 1.14 -13.18
N CYS A 63 2.23 0.55 -14.10
CA CYS A 63 1.25 1.26 -14.92
C CYS A 63 0.10 1.80 -14.08
N ASP A 64 -0.52 0.96 -13.23
CA ASP A 64 -1.64 1.38 -12.37
C ASP A 64 -1.20 2.48 -11.40
N ALA A 65 0.02 2.36 -10.87
CA ALA A 65 0.56 3.35 -9.96
C ALA A 65 0.86 4.69 -10.66
N VAL A 66 1.25 4.68 -11.94
CA VAL A 66 1.43 5.91 -12.73
C VAL A 66 0.08 6.53 -13.05
N MET A 67 -0.90 5.73 -13.47
CA MET A 67 -2.27 6.20 -13.74
C MET A 67 -2.88 6.87 -12.51
N MET A 68 -2.78 6.23 -11.33
CA MET A 68 -3.27 6.79 -10.07
C MET A 68 -2.54 8.07 -9.64
N LYS A 69 -1.29 8.28 -10.07
CA LYS A 69 -0.56 9.55 -9.80
C LYS A 69 -0.96 10.66 -10.76
N GLN A 70 -1.27 10.33 -12.01
CA GLN A 70 -1.71 11.29 -13.02
C GLN A 70 -3.16 11.73 -12.77
N ASP A 71 -3.99 10.81 -12.29
CA ASP A 71 -5.41 11.02 -12.03
C ASP A 71 -5.77 10.52 -10.62
N SER A 72 -5.23 11.21 -9.61
CA SER A 72 -5.40 10.85 -8.20
C SER A 72 -6.80 11.08 -7.65
N TYR A 73 -7.62 11.87 -8.35
CA TYR A 73 -8.95 12.27 -7.88
C TYR A 73 -10.05 11.43 -8.52
N LEU A 74 -9.87 11.06 -9.79
CA LEU A 74 -10.91 10.39 -10.56
C LEU A 74 -10.64 8.90 -10.76
N CYS A 75 -9.37 8.50 -10.58
CA CYS A 75 -8.89 7.12 -10.44
C CYS A 75 -9.16 6.22 -11.66
N SER A 76 -8.96 6.74 -12.88
CA SER A 76 -9.08 5.98 -14.15
C SER A 76 -10.44 5.30 -14.37
N TYR A 77 -11.24 5.98 -15.18
CA TYR A 77 -12.65 5.73 -15.45
C TYR A 77 -12.96 4.45 -16.22
N VAL A 78 -13.41 3.41 -15.51
CA VAL A 78 -14.24 2.37 -16.15
C VAL A 78 -15.68 2.61 -15.73
N ASN A 79 -16.41 3.33 -16.57
CA ASN A 79 -17.84 3.55 -16.38
C ASN A 79 -18.62 2.61 -17.29
N ALA A 80 -19.67 1.98 -16.76
CA ALA A 80 -20.60 1.19 -17.54
C ALA A 80 -22.03 1.58 -17.22
N MET A 81 -22.87 1.60 -18.24
CA MET A 81 -24.30 1.84 -18.10
C MET A 81 -25.06 0.68 -18.72
N CYS A 82 -26.04 0.16 -17.99
CA CYS A 82 -26.90 -0.92 -18.45
C CYS A 82 -28.36 -0.53 -18.26
N PHE A 83 -29.14 -0.68 -19.32
CA PHE A 83 -30.59 -0.56 -19.24
C PHE A 83 -31.20 -1.95 -19.06
N MET A 84 -32.10 -2.07 -18.09
CA MET A 84 -32.81 -3.30 -17.80
C MET A 84 -34.28 -3.15 -18.16
N LYS A 85 -34.84 -4.24 -18.70
CA LYS A 85 -36.27 -4.35 -18.97
C LYS A 85 -36.98 -4.72 -17.66
N GLY A 86 -37.84 -3.83 -17.18
CA GLY A 86 -38.53 -3.99 -15.90
C GLY A 86 -37.80 -3.33 -14.73
N SER A 87 -38.47 -3.33 -13.58
CA SER A 87 -37.94 -2.82 -12.32
C SER A 87 -37.55 -3.98 -11.40
N MET A 88 -36.38 -3.86 -10.80
CA MET A 88 -35.91 -4.70 -9.71
C MET A 88 -36.00 -3.89 -8.41
N THR A 89 -36.25 -4.54 -7.29
CA THR A 89 -36.20 -3.87 -5.98
C THR A 89 -34.74 -3.61 -5.58
N GLY A 90 -34.53 -2.65 -4.68
CA GLY A 90 -33.20 -2.36 -4.15
C GLY A 90 -32.55 -3.56 -3.44
N GLU A 91 -33.35 -4.35 -2.74
CA GLU A 91 -32.91 -5.55 -2.02
C GLU A 91 -32.45 -6.65 -3.00
N GLU A 92 -33.22 -6.88 -4.07
CA GLU A 92 -32.84 -7.83 -5.13
C GLU A 92 -31.54 -7.41 -5.83
N LEU A 93 -31.40 -6.11 -6.14
CA LEU A 93 -30.16 -5.58 -6.72
C LEU A 93 -28.96 -5.84 -5.80
N THR A 94 -29.12 -5.49 -4.53
CA THR A 94 -28.06 -5.64 -3.52
C THR A 94 -27.65 -7.10 -3.41
N LYS A 95 -28.62 -8.02 -3.39
CA LYS A 95 -28.37 -9.46 -3.37
C LYS A 95 -27.55 -9.92 -4.58
N VAL A 96 -27.93 -9.49 -5.80
CA VAL A 96 -27.20 -9.85 -7.04
C VAL A 96 -25.77 -9.32 -7.02
N ILE A 97 -25.56 -8.08 -6.56
CA ILE A 97 -24.22 -7.49 -6.45
C ILE A 97 -23.38 -8.25 -5.41
N VAL A 98 -23.95 -8.58 -4.26
CA VAL A 98 -23.25 -9.32 -3.20
C VAL A 98 -22.85 -10.71 -3.67
N GLU A 99 -23.76 -11.44 -4.30
CA GLU A 99 -23.51 -12.81 -4.78
C GLU A 99 -22.55 -12.84 -5.98
N GLY A 100 -22.63 -11.85 -6.87
CA GLY A 100 -21.85 -11.79 -8.10
C GLY A 100 -20.50 -11.06 -7.96
N MET A 101 -20.51 -9.81 -7.50
CA MET A 101 -19.35 -8.92 -7.58
C MET A 101 -18.40 -9.10 -6.40
N LEU A 102 -18.92 -9.34 -5.20
CA LEU A 102 -18.10 -9.43 -3.99
C LEU A 102 -17.33 -10.76 -3.88
N CYS A 103 -17.49 -11.67 -4.83
CA CYS A 103 -16.59 -12.83 -4.94
C CYS A 103 -15.16 -12.41 -5.32
N HIS A 104 -14.99 -11.26 -5.98
CA HIS A 104 -13.69 -10.72 -6.36
C HIS A 104 -13.04 -9.94 -5.22
N GLU A 105 -11.81 -10.31 -4.82
CA GLU A 105 -11.12 -9.66 -3.70
C GLU A 105 -10.95 -8.14 -3.90
N ARG A 106 -10.70 -7.69 -5.14
CA ARG A 106 -10.51 -6.27 -5.47
C ARG A 106 -11.70 -5.38 -5.10
N MET A 107 -12.93 -5.92 -5.09
CA MET A 107 -14.13 -5.16 -4.72
C MET A 107 -14.20 -4.87 -3.21
N ARG A 108 -13.32 -5.49 -2.41
CA ARG A 108 -13.20 -5.31 -0.95
C ARG A 108 -11.85 -4.74 -0.56
N GLU A 109 -11.13 -4.18 -1.52
CA GLU A 109 -9.82 -3.58 -1.31
C GLU A 109 -9.84 -2.11 -1.70
N ARG A 110 -9.11 -1.30 -0.94
CA ARG A 110 -8.83 0.10 -1.27
C ARG A 110 -7.37 0.28 -1.67
N ILE A 111 -7.07 1.41 -2.29
CA ILE A 111 -5.70 1.82 -2.58
C ILE A 111 -5.13 2.59 -1.39
N VAL A 112 -3.94 2.20 -0.94
CA VAL A 112 -3.19 2.93 0.08
C VAL A 112 -2.03 3.65 -0.58
N ALA A 113 -2.11 4.98 -0.59
CA ALA A 113 -1.03 5.85 -1.04
C ALA A 113 -0.31 6.47 0.16
N ARG A 114 0.99 6.22 0.29
CA ARG A 114 1.88 6.84 1.29
C ARG A 114 3.09 7.44 0.57
N GLN A 115 3.55 8.61 0.99
CA GLN A 115 4.60 9.36 0.28
C GLN A 115 5.89 8.57 0.04
N TRP A 116 6.23 7.64 0.92
CA TRP A 116 7.50 6.90 0.94
C TRP A 116 7.36 5.41 0.59
N LEU A 117 6.16 4.95 0.25
CA LEU A 117 5.91 3.56 -0.15
C LEU A 117 5.23 3.50 -1.52
N PRO A 118 5.55 2.50 -2.34
CA PRO A 118 4.74 2.21 -3.51
C PRO A 118 3.28 1.98 -3.09
N MET A 119 2.33 2.42 -3.92
CA MET A 119 0.91 2.20 -3.66
C MET A 119 0.61 0.71 -3.64
N TYR A 120 -0.30 0.30 -2.75
CA TYR A 120 -0.72 -1.09 -2.62
C TYR A 120 -2.19 -1.20 -2.30
N TRP A 121 -2.74 -2.38 -2.54
CA TRP A 121 -4.10 -2.75 -2.19
C TRP A 121 -4.20 -3.25 -0.75
N GLU A 122 -5.22 -2.81 -0.03
CA GLU A 122 -5.49 -3.20 1.35
C GLU A 122 -6.95 -3.61 1.51
N LYS A 123 -7.17 -4.78 2.11
CA LYS A 123 -8.51 -5.27 2.45
C LYS A 123 -9.16 -4.37 3.50
N VAL A 124 -10.43 -4.07 3.30
CA VAL A 124 -11.23 -3.23 4.20
C VAL A 124 -12.58 -3.88 4.48
N ASP A 125 -13.17 -3.46 5.60
CA ASP A 125 -14.56 -3.82 5.90
C ASP A 125 -15.48 -3.01 4.98
N LEU A 126 -16.25 -3.73 4.15
CA LEU A 126 -17.07 -3.13 3.11
C LEU A 126 -18.46 -2.79 3.66
N LYS A 127 -18.84 -1.53 3.53
CA LYS A 127 -20.18 -1.04 3.85
C LYS A 127 -20.96 -0.80 2.56
N LEU A 128 -21.93 -1.66 2.25
CA LEU A 128 -22.62 -1.61 0.96
C LEU A 128 -23.38 -0.31 0.72
N GLU A 129 -23.87 0.31 1.79
CA GLU A 129 -24.54 1.61 1.79
C GLU A 129 -23.65 2.77 1.31
N ASP A 130 -22.33 2.62 1.36
CA ASP A 130 -21.36 3.60 0.85
C ASP A 130 -21.12 3.46 -0.66
N HIS A 131 -21.59 2.37 -1.27
CA HIS A 131 -21.28 2.02 -2.65
C HIS A 131 -22.52 1.79 -3.52
N ILE A 132 -23.65 1.38 -2.96
CA ILE A 132 -24.88 1.09 -3.70
C ILE A 132 -25.93 2.14 -3.37
N PHE A 133 -26.28 2.94 -4.37
CA PHE A 133 -27.26 4.01 -4.25
C PHE A 133 -28.46 3.70 -5.12
N ILE A 134 -29.64 3.73 -4.51
CA ILE A 134 -30.90 3.49 -5.21
C ILE A 134 -31.65 4.82 -5.30
N HIS A 135 -32.06 5.17 -6.50
CA HIS A 135 -32.69 6.44 -6.79
C HIS A 135 -34.02 6.22 -7.52
N ALA A 136 -35.04 6.97 -7.10
CA ALA A 136 -36.33 7.05 -7.79
C ALA A 136 -36.32 8.10 -8.93
N GLN A 137 -35.28 8.93 -8.99
CA GLN A 137 -35.04 9.92 -10.02
C GLN A 137 -33.60 9.78 -10.53
N PRO A 138 -33.31 10.09 -11.79
CA PRO A 138 -34.21 10.73 -12.75
C PRO A 138 -35.19 9.77 -13.42
N THR A 139 -36.24 10.31 -14.03
CA THR A 139 -37.28 9.53 -14.72
C THR A 139 -37.14 9.55 -16.24
N THR A 140 -36.42 10.54 -16.79
CA THR A 140 -36.17 10.66 -18.23
C THR A 140 -34.72 10.34 -18.58
N GLU A 141 -34.49 9.93 -19.82
CA GLU A 141 -33.15 9.62 -20.31
C GLU A 141 -32.25 10.87 -20.35
N LEU A 142 -32.81 12.04 -20.68
CA LEU A 142 -32.07 13.30 -20.71
C LEU A 142 -31.57 13.70 -19.31
N GLU A 143 -32.43 13.62 -18.29
CA GLU A 143 -32.04 13.88 -16.91
C GLU A 143 -31.03 12.85 -16.39
N LEU A 144 -31.16 11.58 -16.82
CA LEU A 144 -30.21 10.52 -16.50
C LEU A 144 -28.81 10.84 -17.04
N MET A 145 -28.73 11.30 -18.28
CA MET A 145 -27.46 11.72 -18.88
C MET A 145 -26.83 12.91 -18.14
N ASP A 146 -27.64 13.86 -17.65
CA ASP A 146 -27.15 14.99 -16.84
C ASP A 146 -26.59 14.53 -15.48
N VAL A 147 -27.32 13.66 -14.78
CA VAL A 147 -26.84 13.05 -13.53
C VAL A 147 -25.53 12.30 -13.78
N MET A 148 -25.47 11.45 -14.80
CA MET A 148 -24.26 10.68 -15.13
C MET A 148 -23.07 11.56 -15.48
N SER A 149 -23.29 12.67 -16.19
CA SER A 149 -22.23 13.61 -16.55
C SER A 149 -21.62 14.26 -15.29
N ARG A 150 -22.46 14.59 -14.31
CA ARG A 150 -22.00 15.12 -13.02
C ARG A 150 -21.29 14.05 -12.19
N GLU A 151 -21.88 12.86 -12.12
CA GLU A 151 -21.33 11.71 -11.40
C GLU A 151 -19.97 11.28 -11.95
N GLN A 152 -19.75 11.38 -13.25
CA GLN A 152 -18.46 11.10 -13.85
C GLN A 152 -17.39 12.09 -13.36
N LEU A 153 -17.73 13.33 -12.99
CA LEU A 153 -16.74 14.29 -12.50
C LEU A 153 -16.54 14.24 -10.99
N GLU A 154 -17.33 13.44 -10.26
CA GLU A 154 -17.21 13.31 -8.82
C GLU A 154 -15.87 12.63 -8.44
N GLU A 155 -15.21 13.12 -7.40
CA GLU A 155 -13.99 12.49 -6.90
C GLU A 155 -14.31 11.16 -6.21
N MET A 156 -13.41 10.19 -6.35
CA MET A 156 -13.52 8.91 -5.66
C MET A 156 -12.84 8.98 -4.30
N ASP A 157 -13.50 8.45 -3.28
CA ASP A 157 -12.95 8.39 -1.93
C ASP A 157 -11.93 7.23 -1.84
N LEU A 158 -10.64 7.58 -1.88
CA LEU A 158 -9.52 6.64 -1.75
C LEU A 158 -9.49 5.89 -0.41
N SER A 159 -10.27 6.32 0.60
CA SER A 159 -10.40 5.59 1.85
C SER A 159 -11.27 4.34 1.73
N LYS A 160 -12.01 4.19 0.62
CA LYS A 160 -12.93 3.10 0.34
C LYS A 160 -12.51 2.32 -0.92
N PRO A 161 -13.09 1.12 -1.16
CA PRO A 161 -12.95 0.45 -2.45
C PRO A 161 -13.41 1.36 -3.61
N LEU A 162 -12.67 1.34 -4.71
CA LEU A 162 -12.88 2.29 -5.81
C LEU A 162 -13.94 1.81 -6.80
N TRP A 163 -15.19 1.73 -6.32
CA TRP A 163 -16.35 1.48 -7.17
C TRP A 163 -17.62 2.06 -6.53
N LYS A 164 -18.62 2.39 -7.36
CA LYS A 164 -19.95 2.85 -6.99
C LYS A 164 -20.97 2.30 -7.97
N ILE A 165 -22.14 1.94 -7.46
CA ILE A 165 -23.30 1.51 -8.24
C ILE A 165 -24.44 2.46 -7.94
N ARG A 166 -25.02 3.03 -8.99
CA ARG A 166 -26.26 3.79 -8.91
C ARG A 166 -27.33 3.08 -9.70
N TYR A 167 -28.47 2.88 -9.06
CA TYR A 167 -29.61 2.23 -9.66
C TYR A 167 -30.78 3.20 -9.73
N PHE A 168 -31.26 3.43 -10.95
CA PHE A 168 -32.33 4.36 -11.25
C PHE A 168 -33.58 3.58 -11.60
N GLN A 169 -34.57 3.67 -10.73
CA GLN A 169 -35.88 3.04 -10.88
C GLN A 169 -36.82 3.95 -11.66
N HIS A 170 -37.84 3.35 -12.29
CA HIS A 170 -38.96 4.08 -12.91
C HIS A 170 -38.58 5.04 -14.04
N LEU A 171 -37.61 4.66 -14.88
CA LEU A 171 -37.35 5.38 -16.12
C LEU A 171 -38.52 5.24 -17.09
N GLU A 172 -38.65 6.23 -17.97
CA GLU A 172 -39.66 6.27 -19.02
C GLU A 172 -39.72 4.96 -19.82
N GLY A 173 -40.96 4.47 -20.02
CA GLY A 173 -41.22 3.16 -20.60
C GLY A 173 -41.11 1.99 -19.62
N GLY A 174 -41.10 2.24 -18.30
CA GLY A 174 -41.02 1.20 -17.27
C GLY A 174 -39.64 0.52 -17.21
N ARG A 175 -38.60 1.23 -17.67
CA ARG A 175 -37.21 0.75 -17.67
C ARG A 175 -36.54 1.05 -16.34
N SER A 176 -35.41 0.41 -16.10
CA SER A 176 -34.48 0.83 -15.06
C SER A 176 -33.07 0.91 -15.63
N ALA A 177 -32.21 1.71 -15.00
CA ALA A 177 -30.81 1.82 -15.40
C ALA A 177 -29.89 1.56 -14.23
N LEU A 178 -28.78 0.89 -14.52
CA LEU A 178 -27.67 0.70 -13.61
C LEU A 178 -26.46 1.43 -14.17
N TYR A 179 -25.88 2.29 -13.35
CA TYR A 179 -24.61 2.94 -13.62
C TYR A 179 -23.57 2.36 -12.67
N PHE A 180 -22.52 1.78 -13.26
CA PHE A 180 -21.34 1.28 -12.55
C PHE A 180 -20.18 2.22 -12.84
N ARG A 181 -19.46 2.59 -11.79
CA ARG A 181 -18.21 3.32 -11.84
C ARG A 181 -17.21 2.66 -10.91
#